data_AF-A0A9D1JEL9-F1
#
_entry.id   AF-A0A9D1JEL9-F1
#
_cell.length_a   1.000
_cell.length_b   1.000
_cell.length_c   1.000
_cell.angle_alpha   90.00
_cell.angle_beta   90.00
_cell.angle_gamma   90.00
#
_symmetry.space_group_name_H-M   'P 1'
#
loop_
_entity.id
_entity.type
_entity.pdbx_description
1 polymer ?
#
loop_
_entity_poly.entity_id
_entity_poly.type
_entity_poly.pdbx_seq_one_letter_code
_entity_poly.pdbx_strand_id
1 'polypeptide(L)'
;MKIVIAMDSFKGSLTSLEAGEAVAEGIRAVDPGTELQVCPLADGGEGTVEVLAKGPGGRLESVKVRGPLGEEINCRYGILRGRNRGGTKEEGPTAVVEMAEAAGLPLVPADKRNPLYTSTWGVGQIIRHALDQGCRRFLVGLGGSATNDGGAGMLQALGFALLDSRGEPIGPGAWGLRELALIRTEKALPELAECTFRAACDVENVLCGDQGCSAVFGPQKGADGEMIRQMDRWLERYAALVKRTFPEADPSQPGAGAAGGLGFAISACLGGRLEPGVKIVLEETGMEEYLREADLVFTGEGRMDSQTALGKAPAGLAALAKKYKKPVVALAGSVEDGPADGRWGDIDAVFPVLRRIQTLEEAMGKGQAERNLRETAAQVYRLWLTARES
;
A
#
# COMPACT_ATOMS: atom_id res chain seq x y z
N MET A 1 6.11 14.57 29.07
CA MET A 1 4.97 14.01 28.29
C MET A 1 5.55 13.40 27.04
N LYS A 2 5.07 12.23 26.64
CA LYS A 2 5.51 11.54 25.42
C LYS A 2 4.41 11.60 24.36
N ILE A 3 4.71 12.14 23.20
CA ILE A 3 3.74 12.27 22.11
C ILE A 3 4.24 11.51 20.89
N VAL A 4 3.36 10.66 20.36
CA VAL A 4 3.59 9.97 19.08
C VAL A 4 2.89 10.76 17.99
N ILE A 5 3.61 11.03 16.92
CA ILE A 5 3.12 11.77 15.76
C ILE A 5 3.28 10.85 14.55
N ALA A 6 2.17 10.32 14.04
CA ALA A 6 2.16 9.43 12.89
C ALA A 6 1.17 9.92 11.83
N MET A 7 1.70 10.73 10.92
CA MET A 7 0.95 11.36 9.82
C MET A 7 1.10 10.53 8.55
N ASP A 8 0.00 10.37 7.81
CA ASP A 8 0.06 9.95 6.40
C ASP A 8 0.34 11.18 5.52
N SER A 9 0.68 10.92 4.26
CA SER A 9 0.98 11.95 3.28
C SER A 9 -0.21 12.87 3.03
N PHE A 10 0.10 14.15 2.80
CA PHE A 10 -0.85 15.10 2.24
C PHE A 10 -0.66 15.02 0.74
N LYS A 11 -1.35 14.05 0.09
CA LYS A 11 -1.17 13.70 -1.33
C LYS A 11 -1.10 14.95 -2.21
N GLY A 12 0.00 15.06 -2.98
CA GLY A 12 0.28 16.21 -3.84
C GLY A 12 0.83 17.46 -3.14
N SER A 13 1.13 17.40 -1.84
CA SER A 13 1.63 18.53 -1.05
C SER A 13 2.81 18.16 -0.15
N LEU A 14 2.60 17.33 0.88
CA LEU A 14 3.61 16.94 1.88
C LEU A 14 3.78 15.42 1.94
N THR A 15 5.01 14.98 2.12
CA THR A 15 5.30 13.59 2.51
C THR A 15 4.88 13.34 3.96
N SER A 16 4.70 12.07 4.33
CA SER A 16 4.36 11.65 5.71
C SER A 16 5.34 12.19 6.76
N LEU A 17 6.64 12.25 6.43
CA LEU A 17 7.67 12.78 7.32
C LEU A 17 7.58 14.29 7.47
N GLU A 18 7.37 15.03 6.38
CA GLU A 18 7.22 16.49 6.42
C GLU A 18 5.98 16.91 7.21
N ALA A 19 4.86 16.20 7.02
CA ALA A 19 3.66 16.43 7.80
C ALA A 19 3.89 16.16 9.30
N GLY A 20 4.57 15.05 9.64
CA GLY A 20 4.92 14.70 11.02
C GLY A 20 5.84 15.73 11.69
N GLU A 21 6.87 16.20 10.98
CA GLU A 21 7.78 17.22 11.51
C GLU A 21 7.09 18.58 11.67
N ALA A 22 6.18 18.97 10.76
CA ALA A 22 5.41 20.20 10.92
C ALA A 22 4.55 20.19 12.20
N VAL A 23 3.91 19.06 12.51
CA VAL A 23 3.18 18.86 13.77
C VAL A 23 4.13 18.92 14.97
N ALA A 24 5.28 18.26 14.88
CA ALA A 24 6.28 18.23 15.94
C ALA A 24 6.85 19.63 16.24
N GLU A 25 7.12 20.43 15.21
CA GLU A 25 7.50 21.84 15.35
C GLU A 25 6.44 22.65 16.09
N GLY A 26 5.16 22.41 15.78
CA GLY A 26 4.04 23.10 16.40
C GLY A 26 3.96 22.82 17.90
N ILE A 27 4.18 21.56 18.28
CA ILE A 27 4.20 21.14 19.67
C ILE A 27 5.44 21.69 20.41
N ARG A 28 6.64 21.59 19.81
CA ARG A 28 7.88 22.14 20.40
C ARG A 28 7.80 23.64 20.64
N ALA A 29 7.10 24.38 19.78
CA ALA A 29 6.91 25.82 19.94
C ALA A 29 6.03 26.19 21.15
N VAL A 30 5.23 25.24 21.66
CA VAL A 30 4.41 25.42 22.87
C VAL A 30 5.14 24.90 24.10
N ASP A 31 5.72 23.71 24.02
CA ASP A 31 6.45 23.06 25.12
C ASP A 31 7.71 22.35 24.58
N PRO A 32 8.89 22.99 24.69
CA PRO A 32 10.15 22.42 24.25
C PRO A 32 10.59 21.16 25.01
N GLY A 33 10.02 20.91 26.20
CA GLY A 33 10.37 19.76 27.05
C GLY A 33 9.61 18.47 26.70
N THR A 34 8.67 18.53 25.75
CA THR A 34 7.90 17.36 25.31
C THR A 34 8.79 16.35 24.57
N GLU A 35 8.73 15.08 24.96
CA GLU A 35 9.35 13.99 24.20
C GLU A 35 8.47 13.69 22.97
N LEU A 36 9.01 13.92 21.78
CA LEU A 36 8.29 13.73 20.51
C LEU A 36 8.89 12.58 19.72
N GLN A 37 8.03 11.65 19.33
CA GLN A 37 8.35 10.56 18.44
C GLN A 37 7.60 10.75 17.12
N VAL A 38 8.31 11.17 16.07
CA VAL A 38 7.76 11.27 14.71
C VAL A 38 7.95 9.93 14.00
N CYS A 39 6.85 9.33 13.55
CA CYS A 39 6.85 8.05 12.84
C CYS A 39 6.06 8.23 11.54
N PRO A 40 6.70 8.26 10.37
CA PRO A 40 5.98 8.34 9.09
C PRO A 40 4.98 7.18 8.98
N LEU A 41 3.75 7.48 8.55
CA LEU A 41 2.71 6.50 8.32
C LEU A 41 2.48 6.33 6.81
N ALA A 42 2.03 5.15 6.42
CA ALA A 42 1.59 4.83 5.07
C ALA A 42 0.45 3.80 5.14
N ASP A 43 -0.36 3.74 4.09
CA ASP A 43 -1.49 2.83 3.96
C ASP A 43 -1.15 1.55 3.20
N GLY A 44 0.08 1.38 2.70
CA GLY A 44 0.49 0.25 1.86
C GLY A 44 0.47 0.53 0.35
N GLY A 45 0.04 1.74 -0.03
CA GLY A 45 0.16 2.29 -1.38
C GLY A 45 1.50 3.01 -1.63
N GLU A 46 1.43 4.07 -2.42
CA GLU A 46 2.57 4.91 -2.81
C GLU A 46 3.31 5.48 -1.60
N GLY A 47 4.64 5.34 -1.57
CA GLY A 47 5.50 5.89 -0.53
C GLY A 47 5.71 4.98 0.68
N THR A 48 5.08 3.81 0.72
CA THR A 48 5.27 2.78 1.76
C THR A 48 6.73 2.29 1.80
N VAL A 49 7.35 2.09 0.65
CA VAL A 49 8.77 1.72 0.51
C VAL A 49 9.64 2.78 1.15
N GLU A 50 9.38 4.06 0.90
CA GLU A 50 10.18 5.13 1.51
C GLU A 50 10.00 5.18 3.02
N VAL A 51 8.77 5.04 3.51
CA VAL A 51 8.45 5.04 4.94
C VAL A 51 9.17 3.89 5.66
N LEU A 52 9.09 2.67 5.13
CA LEU A 52 9.68 1.50 5.77
C LEU A 52 11.21 1.43 5.59
N ALA A 53 11.72 1.73 4.39
CA ALA A 53 13.15 1.60 4.10
C ALA A 53 14.01 2.70 4.72
N LYS A 54 13.44 3.86 5.08
CA LYS A 54 14.14 4.90 5.84
C LYS A 54 14.25 4.59 7.34
N GLY A 55 13.57 3.54 7.83
CA GLY A 55 13.69 3.06 9.20
C GLY A 55 15.08 2.49 9.53
N PRO A 56 15.43 2.30 10.81
CA PRO A 56 16.75 1.82 11.22
C PRO A 56 17.15 0.50 10.54
N GLY A 57 18.26 0.52 9.80
CA GLY A 57 18.79 -0.65 9.09
C GLY A 57 18.06 -1.02 7.79
N GLY A 58 17.09 -0.21 7.36
CA GLY A 58 16.51 -0.27 6.03
C GLY A 58 17.44 0.34 4.98
N ARG A 59 17.27 -0.08 3.73
CA ARG A 59 17.94 0.50 2.57
C ARG A 59 17.08 0.42 1.32
N LEU A 60 17.26 1.37 0.41
CA LEU A 60 16.67 1.31 -0.92
C LEU A 60 17.61 0.57 -1.87
N GLU A 61 17.04 -0.24 -2.72
CA GLU A 61 17.72 -0.96 -3.78
C GLU A 61 17.14 -0.59 -5.14
N SER A 62 18.00 -0.61 -6.16
CA SER A 62 17.61 -0.29 -7.53
C SER A 62 17.84 -1.49 -8.45
N VAL A 63 16.89 -1.75 -9.34
CA VAL A 63 16.98 -2.86 -10.31
C VAL A 63 16.35 -2.44 -11.64
N LYS A 64 16.99 -2.87 -12.74
CA LYS A 64 16.42 -2.73 -14.08
C LYS A 64 15.44 -3.86 -14.35
N VAL A 65 14.22 -3.49 -14.69
CA VAL A 65 13.14 -4.45 -14.97
C VAL A 65 12.37 -4.02 -16.21
N ARG A 66 11.52 -4.93 -16.68
CA ARG A 66 10.60 -4.69 -17.76
C ARG A 66 9.36 -3.96 -17.24
N GLY A 67 9.14 -2.75 -17.72
CA GLY A 67 7.97 -1.93 -17.44
C GLY A 67 6.68 -2.52 -18.02
N PRO A 68 5.53 -1.87 -17.76
CA PRO A 68 4.22 -2.42 -18.10
C PRO A 68 4.03 -2.58 -19.61
N LEU A 69 4.62 -1.72 -20.46
CA LEU A 69 4.54 -1.82 -21.93
C LEU A 69 5.71 -2.60 -22.55
N GLY A 70 6.63 -3.10 -21.73
CA GLY A 70 7.68 -4.01 -22.14
C GLY A 70 9.07 -3.41 -22.34
N GLU A 71 9.21 -2.10 -22.18
CA GLU A 71 10.48 -1.35 -22.14
C GLU A 71 11.28 -1.63 -20.86
N GLU A 72 12.59 -1.35 -20.87
CA GLU A 72 13.41 -1.43 -19.65
C GLU A 72 13.30 -0.13 -18.85
N ILE A 73 13.00 -0.25 -17.56
CA ILE A 73 12.91 0.86 -16.61
C ILE A 73 13.76 0.57 -15.36
N ASN A 74 14.20 1.61 -14.67
CA ASN A 74 14.82 1.48 -13.36
C ASN A 74 13.72 1.58 -12.29
N CYS A 75 13.60 0.56 -11.45
CA CYS A 75 12.68 0.53 -10.32
C CYS A 75 13.45 0.55 -9.01
N ARG A 76 12.80 1.04 -7.94
CA ARG A 76 13.33 0.95 -6.59
C ARG A 76 12.45 0.08 -5.72
N TYR A 77 13.06 -0.58 -4.73
CA TYR A 77 12.36 -1.32 -3.70
C TYR A 77 13.14 -1.22 -2.38
N GLY A 78 12.49 -1.52 -1.26
CA GLY A 78 13.10 -1.46 0.06
C GLY A 78 13.61 -2.82 0.53
N ILE A 79 14.71 -2.84 1.28
CA ILE A 79 15.14 -3.99 2.06
C ILE A 79 15.22 -3.57 3.51
N LEU A 80 14.43 -4.22 4.37
CA LEU A 80 14.47 -4.06 5.81
C LEU A 80 15.38 -5.12 6.41
N ARG A 81 16.21 -4.72 7.37
CA ARG A 81 16.97 -5.68 8.18
C ARG A 81 16.01 -6.61 8.91
N GLY A 82 16.37 -7.89 8.96
CA GLY A 82 15.63 -8.86 9.75
C GLY A 82 15.58 -8.45 11.23
N ARG A 83 14.41 -8.58 11.86
CA ARG A 83 14.26 -8.27 13.28
C ARG A 83 14.48 -9.50 14.12
N ASN A 84 14.99 -9.28 15.33
CA ASN A 84 15.00 -10.28 16.37
C ASN A 84 13.73 -10.10 17.21
N ARG A 85 12.60 -10.71 16.80
CA ARG A 85 11.33 -10.65 17.53
C ARG A 85 11.32 -11.58 18.77
N GLY A 86 12.38 -11.55 19.56
CA GLY A 86 12.49 -12.32 20.82
C GLY A 86 12.61 -13.85 20.67
N GLY A 87 12.84 -14.36 19.46
CA GLY A 87 13.10 -15.78 19.18
C GLY A 87 14.59 -16.13 19.08
N THR A 88 14.92 -17.43 19.02
CA THR A 88 16.29 -17.94 18.95
C THR A 88 16.94 -17.88 17.56
N LYS A 89 16.26 -17.34 16.54
CA LYS A 89 16.72 -17.30 15.15
C LYS A 89 16.55 -15.90 14.57
N GLU A 90 17.64 -15.30 14.12
CA GLU A 90 17.64 -14.01 13.43
C GLU A 90 16.83 -14.19 12.13
N GLU A 91 15.74 -13.44 11.97
CA GLU A 91 14.93 -13.51 10.76
C GLU A 91 15.71 -12.94 9.57
N GLY A 92 15.50 -13.47 8.36
CA GLY A 92 16.10 -12.92 7.15
C GLY A 92 15.59 -11.51 6.80
N PRO A 93 16.26 -10.80 5.88
CA PRO A 93 15.80 -9.49 5.43
C PRO A 93 14.42 -9.55 4.77
N THR A 94 13.66 -8.47 4.89
CA THR A 94 12.32 -8.31 4.30
C THR A 94 12.38 -7.36 3.13
N ALA A 95 11.91 -7.78 1.96
CA ALA A 95 11.73 -6.91 0.81
C ALA A 95 10.39 -6.18 0.90
N VAL A 96 10.41 -4.87 0.63
CA VAL A 96 9.21 -4.03 0.48
C VAL A 96 9.13 -3.63 -0.98
N VAL A 97 8.10 -4.07 -1.68
CA VAL A 97 7.93 -3.90 -3.12
C VAL A 97 6.64 -3.14 -3.37
N GLU A 98 6.71 -1.98 -4.00
CA GLU A 98 5.54 -1.31 -4.56
C GLU A 98 5.35 -1.77 -6.00
N MET A 99 4.24 -2.44 -6.32
CA MET A 99 4.02 -2.94 -7.68
C MET A 99 3.97 -1.80 -8.71
N ALA A 100 3.55 -0.60 -8.28
CA ALA A 100 3.46 0.58 -9.12
C ALA A 100 4.82 1.03 -9.69
N GLU A 101 5.93 0.74 -9.00
CA GLU A 101 7.28 1.05 -9.50
C GLU A 101 7.59 0.31 -10.81
N ALA A 102 7.05 -0.90 -10.99
CA ALA A 102 7.31 -1.74 -12.18
C ALA A 102 6.11 -1.87 -13.13
N ALA A 103 4.90 -1.70 -12.62
CA ALA A 103 3.65 -1.97 -13.34
C ALA A 103 2.55 -0.94 -13.03
N GLY A 104 2.94 0.28 -12.64
CA GLY A 104 2.03 1.35 -12.23
C GLY A 104 1.45 2.15 -13.39
N LEU A 105 0.25 2.70 -13.16
CA LEU A 105 -0.46 3.60 -14.07
C LEU A 105 0.34 4.86 -14.45
N PRO A 106 1.15 5.47 -13.56
CA PRO A 106 2.01 6.61 -13.93
C PRO A 106 3.08 6.30 -14.98
N LEU A 107 3.47 5.02 -15.14
CA LEU A 107 4.45 4.59 -16.14
C LEU A 107 3.85 4.50 -17.55
N VAL A 108 2.52 4.54 -17.68
CA VAL A 108 1.81 4.39 -18.94
C VAL A 108 1.21 5.73 -19.38
N PRO A 109 1.73 6.33 -20.48
CA PRO A 109 1.14 7.53 -21.07
C PRO A 109 -0.36 7.35 -21.33
N ALA A 110 -1.16 8.40 -21.10
CA ALA A 110 -2.62 8.30 -21.14
C ALA A 110 -3.16 7.75 -22.46
N ASP A 111 -2.53 8.10 -23.59
CA ASP A 111 -2.83 7.64 -24.95
C ASP A 111 -2.44 6.18 -25.22
N LYS A 112 -1.59 5.59 -24.35
CA LYS A 112 -1.11 4.20 -24.45
C LYS A 112 -1.74 3.27 -23.41
N ARG A 113 -2.66 3.77 -22.58
CA ARG A 113 -3.34 2.98 -21.56
C ARG A 113 -4.23 1.93 -22.22
N ASN A 114 -3.78 0.68 -22.18
CA ASN A 114 -4.54 -0.45 -22.67
C ASN A 114 -4.18 -1.71 -21.87
N PRO A 115 -5.07 -2.21 -21.00
CA PRO A 115 -4.78 -3.31 -20.09
C PRO A 115 -4.66 -4.68 -20.78
N LEU A 116 -5.02 -4.75 -22.07
CA LEU A 116 -4.78 -5.95 -22.88
C LEU A 116 -3.29 -6.26 -23.04
N TYR A 117 -2.43 -5.25 -22.98
CA TYR A 117 -0.99 -5.38 -23.25
C TYR A 117 -0.11 -5.16 -22.02
N THR A 118 -0.61 -4.50 -20.98
CA THR A 118 0.22 -4.15 -19.82
C THR A 118 0.49 -5.35 -18.92
N SER A 119 1.76 -5.57 -18.56
CA SER A 119 2.20 -6.77 -17.83
C SER A 119 2.78 -6.48 -16.45
N THR A 120 2.58 -7.41 -15.52
CA THR A 120 3.21 -7.43 -14.19
C THR A 120 4.61 -8.07 -14.17
N TRP A 121 5.21 -8.36 -15.34
CA TRP A 121 6.52 -9.03 -15.43
C TRP A 121 7.61 -8.38 -14.58
N GLY A 122 7.72 -7.05 -14.62
CA GLY A 122 8.72 -6.33 -13.85
C GLY A 122 8.59 -6.53 -12.33
N VAL A 123 7.38 -6.74 -11.82
CA VAL A 123 7.15 -7.06 -10.39
C VAL A 123 7.83 -8.38 -10.03
N GLY A 124 7.69 -9.41 -10.87
CA GLY A 124 8.37 -10.68 -10.65
C GLY A 124 9.90 -10.58 -10.75
N GLN A 125 10.41 -9.67 -11.58
CA GLN A 125 11.85 -9.38 -11.63
C GLN A 125 12.37 -8.69 -10.37
N ILE A 126 11.60 -7.76 -9.77
CA ILE A 126 11.94 -7.18 -8.46
C ILE A 126 11.99 -8.29 -7.39
N ILE A 127 10.96 -9.16 -7.34
CA ILE A 127 10.91 -10.26 -6.39
C ILE A 127 12.12 -11.18 -6.57
N ARG A 128 12.45 -11.58 -7.81
CA ARG A 128 13.64 -12.38 -8.10
C ARG A 128 14.92 -11.71 -7.62
N HIS A 129 15.11 -10.43 -7.93
CA HIS A 129 16.29 -9.70 -7.48
C HIS A 129 16.38 -9.63 -5.95
N ALA A 130 15.25 -9.45 -5.26
CA ALA A 130 15.20 -9.49 -3.80
C ALA A 130 15.52 -10.89 -3.22
N LEU A 131 15.12 -11.99 -3.90
CA LEU A 131 15.53 -13.35 -3.52
C LEU A 131 17.06 -13.50 -3.57
N ASP A 132 17.70 -12.92 -4.60
CA ASP A 132 19.16 -12.90 -4.75
C ASP A 132 19.85 -12.08 -3.65
N GLN A 133 19.14 -11.10 -3.07
CA GLN A 133 19.58 -10.34 -1.89
C GLN A 133 19.32 -11.08 -0.56
N GLY A 134 18.88 -12.34 -0.61
CA GLY A 134 18.61 -13.16 0.57
C GLY A 134 17.26 -12.89 1.24
N CYS A 135 16.38 -12.09 0.63
CA CYS A 135 15.04 -11.89 1.15
C CYS A 135 14.22 -13.18 1.05
N ARG A 136 13.48 -13.48 2.11
CA ARG A 136 12.46 -14.55 2.15
C ARG A 136 11.11 -14.03 2.64
N ARG A 137 11.04 -12.75 2.95
CA ARG A 137 9.81 -12.10 3.39
C ARG A 137 9.53 -10.94 2.47
N PHE A 138 8.30 -10.84 2.02
CA PHE A 138 7.89 -9.88 1.01
C PHE A 138 6.66 -9.14 1.49
N LEU A 139 6.77 -7.82 1.54
CA LEU A 139 5.66 -6.90 1.70
C LEU A 139 5.40 -6.28 0.34
N VAL A 140 4.21 -6.49 -0.23
CA VAL A 140 3.90 -6.05 -1.59
C VAL A 140 2.75 -5.04 -1.57
N GLY A 141 3.01 -3.80 -1.95
CA GLY A 141 1.99 -2.78 -2.17
C GLY A 141 1.27 -3.00 -3.49
N LEU A 142 -0.06 -3.12 -3.47
CA LEU A 142 -0.89 -3.40 -4.65
C LEU A 142 -1.56 -2.16 -5.27
N GLY A 143 -1.31 -0.97 -4.71
CA GLY A 143 -1.88 0.28 -5.21
C GLY A 143 -1.37 0.68 -6.59
N GLY A 144 -2.19 1.39 -7.37
CA GLY A 144 -1.73 2.15 -8.55
C GLY A 144 -1.43 1.36 -9.83
N SER A 145 -1.88 0.12 -9.98
CA SER A 145 -1.59 -0.73 -11.15
C SER A 145 -2.06 -0.17 -12.51
N ALA A 146 -1.29 -0.42 -13.58
CA ALA A 146 -1.69 -0.26 -14.98
C ALA A 146 -2.24 -1.56 -15.62
N THR A 147 -2.16 -2.67 -14.90
CA THR A 147 -2.27 -4.03 -15.43
C THR A 147 -3.63 -4.68 -15.16
N ASN A 148 -4.02 -5.64 -16.00
CA ASN A 148 -5.18 -6.50 -15.78
C ASN A 148 -4.89 -7.95 -16.22
N ASP A 149 -3.63 -8.38 -16.05
CA ASP A 149 -3.10 -9.66 -16.51
C ASP A 149 -3.22 -10.78 -15.46
N GLY A 150 -3.95 -10.56 -14.36
CA GLY A 150 -4.13 -11.56 -13.31
C GLY A 150 -2.86 -11.92 -12.56
N GLY A 151 -1.80 -11.10 -12.65
CA GLY A 151 -0.47 -11.42 -12.12
C GLY A 151 0.31 -12.44 -12.97
N ALA A 152 -0.15 -12.76 -14.17
CA ALA A 152 0.49 -13.74 -15.06
C ALA A 152 1.95 -13.37 -15.39
N GLY A 153 2.21 -12.09 -15.68
CA GLY A 153 3.57 -11.63 -15.95
C GLY A 153 4.51 -11.85 -14.76
N MET A 154 4.06 -11.52 -13.55
CA MET A 154 4.83 -11.78 -12.32
C MET A 154 5.13 -13.28 -12.18
N LEU A 155 4.14 -14.15 -12.34
CA LEU A 155 4.33 -15.60 -12.20
C LEU A 155 5.31 -16.15 -13.26
N GLN A 156 5.20 -15.72 -14.51
CA GLN A 156 6.15 -16.11 -15.56
C GLN A 156 7.58 -15.67 -15.24
N ALA A 157 7.75 -14.43 -14.75
CA ALA A 157 9.04 -13.92 -14.30
C ALA A 157 9.60 -14.68 -13.08
N LEU A 158 8.74 -15.34 -12.30
CA LEU A 158 9.11 -16.23 -11.19
C LEU A 158 9.27 -17.71 -11.58
N GLY A 159 9.23 -18.01 -12.88
CA GLY A 159 9.52 -19.35 -13.42
C GLY A 159 8.30 -20.25 -13.61
N PHE A 160 7.09 -19.78 -13.28
CA PHE A 160 5.87 -20.52 -13.59
C PHE A 160 5.65 -20.57 -15.11
N ALA A 161 5.31 -21.74 -15.62
CA ALA A 161 5.02 -21.92 -17.03
C ALA A 161 3.51 -21.74 -17.27
N LEU A 162 3.14 -20.54 -17.74
CA LEU A 162 1.79 -20.23 -18.22
C LEU A 162 1.79 -20.39 -19.75
N LEU A 163 1.13 -21.44 -20.24
CA LEU A 163 1.28 -21.95 -21.61
C LEU A 163 -0.04 -21.93 -22.40
N ASP A 164 0.06 -21.73 -23.71
CA ASP A 164 -1.02 -21.89 -24.68
C ASP A 164 -1.29 -23.37 -25.02
N SER A 165 -2.26 -23.61 -25.91
CA SER A 165 -2.63 -24.97 -26.34
C SER A 165 -1.56 -25.71 -27.15
N ARG A 166 -0.53 -24.99 -27.63
CA ARG A 166 0.64 -25.56 -28.34
C ARG A 166 1.79 -25.83 -27.38
N GLY A 167 1.67 -25.45 -26.10
CA GLY A 167 2.72 -25.58 -25.11
C GLY A 167 3.72 -24.43 -25.10
N GLU A 168 3.43 -23.32 -25.79
CA GLU A 168 4.28 -22.13 -25.83
C GLU A 168 3.88 -21.14 -24.73
N PRO A 169 4.82 -20.35 -24.16
CA PRO A 169 4.48 -19.32 -23.19
C PRO A 169 3.47 -18.30 -23.73
N ILE A 170 2.45 -17.97 -22.93
CA ILE A 170 1.49 -16.92 -23.29
C ILE A 170 2.18 -15.55 -23.40
N GLY A 171 1.63 -14.69 -24.26
CA GLY A 171 2.07 -13.30 -24.40
C GLY A 171 1.77 -12.44 -23.14
N PRO A 172 2.24 -11.18 -23.13
CA PRO A 172 2.00 -10.25 -22.03
C PRO A 172 0.54 -9.77 -21.96
N GLY A 173 0.17 -9.22 -20.80
CA GLY A 173 -1.10 -8.55 -20.59
C GLY A 173 -2.31 -9.48 -20.53
N ALA A 174 -3.50 -8.90 -20.43
CA ALA A 174 -4.74 -9.68 -20.43
C ALA A 174 -4.94 -10.47 -21.74
N TRP A 175 -4.33 -10.04 -22.85
CA TRP A 175 -4.35 -10.80 -24.10
C TRP A 175 -3.67 -12.16 -23.97
N GLY A 176 -2.61 -12.28 -23.16
CA GLY A 176 -2.00 -13.58 -22.85
C GLY A 176 -2.99 -14.54 -22.20
N LEU A 177 -3.83 -14.05 -21.29
CA LEU A 177 -4.83 -14.87 -20.60
C LEU A 177 -5.89 -15.43 -21.55
N ARG A 178 -6.13 -14.79 -22.70
CA ARG A 178 -7.01 -15.29 -23.77
C ARG A 178 -6.51 -16.60 -24.38
N GLU A 179 -5.21 -16.84 -24.40
CA GLU A 179 -4.63 -18.04 -25.00
C GLU A 179 -4.22 -19.09 -23.95
N LEU A 180 -4.28 -18.73 -22.67
CA LEU A 180 -3.89 -19.61 -21.56
C LEU A 180 -4.70 -20.92 -21.55
N ALA A 181 -3.96 -22.04 -21.58
CA ALA A 181 -4.51 -23.39 -21.55
C ALA A 181 -3.96 -24.23 -20.39
N LEU A 182 -2.73 -23.97 -19.94
CA LEU A 182 -2.05 -24.79 -18.93
C LEU A 182 -1.16 -23.94 -18.02
N ILE A 183 -1.13 -24.29 -16.73
CA ILE A 183 -0.22 -23.73 -15.73
C ILE A 183 0.64 -24.87 -15.19
N ARG A 184 1.94 -24.61 -15.07
CA ARG A 184 2.96 -25.57 -14.65
C ARG A 184 3.93 -24.92 -13.67
N THR A 185 4.33 -25.65 -12.63
CA THR A 185 5.12 -25.12 -11.50
C THR A 185 6.52 -25.72 -11.41
N GLU A 186 6.88 -26.66 -12.28
CA GLU A 186 8.13 -27.44 -12.20
C GLU A 186 9.39 -26.57 -12.38
N LYS A 187 9.23 -25.39 -13.00
CA LYS A 187 10.31 -24.41 -13.20
C LYS A 187 10.17 -23.17 -12.31
N ALA A 188 9.17 -23.13 -11.43
CA ALA A 188 9.05 -22.06 -10.45
C ALA A 188 10.29 -22.04 -9.56
N LEU A 189 10.75 -20.84 -9.19
CA LEU A 189 11.95 -20.69 -8.37
C LEU A 189 11.79 -21.45 -7.04
N PRO A 190 12.70 -22.39 -6.70
CA PRO A 190 12.57 -23.22 -5.52
C PRO A 190 12.57 -22.41 -4.21
N GLU A 191 13.26 -21.26 -4.19
CA GLU A 191 13.34 -20.34 -3.05
C GLU A 191 11.96 -19.81 -2.63
N LEU A 192 10.97 -19.79 -3.53
CA LEU A 192 9.61 -19.35 -3.23
C LEU A 192 8.95 -20.20 -2.14
N ALA A 193 9.33 -21.47 -2.01
CA ALA A 193 8.81 -22.35 -0.97
C ALA A 193 9.24 -21.93 0.45
N GLU A 194 10.34 -21.17 0.55
CA GLU A 194 10.84 -20.60 1.82
C GLU A 194 10.26 -19.21 2.10
N CYS A 195 9.46 -18.68 1.17
CA CYS A 195 9.04 -17.29 1.21
C CYS A 195 7.68 -17.09 1.89
N THR A 196 7.53 -15.96 2.57
CA THR A 196 6.24 -15.48 3.05
C THR A 196 5.89 -14.16 2.37
N PHE A 197 4.69 -14.08 1.80
CA PHE A 197 4.18 -12.88 1.15
C PHE A 197 3.04 -12.28 1.96
N ARG A 198 3.11 -10.97 2.21
CA ARG A 198 2.02 -10.15 2.72
C ARG A 198 1.80 -9.04 1.71
N ALA A 199 0.59 -8.93 1.17
CA ALA A 199 0.25 -7.89 0.22
C ALA A 199 -0.69 -6.88 0.87
N ALA A 200 -0.33 -5.59 0.80
CA ALA A 200 -1.17 -4.50 1.25
C ALA A 200 -2.34 -4.34 0.27
N CYS A 201 -3.54 -4.57 0.78
CA CYS A 201 -4.78 -4.59 0.00
C CYS A 201 -5.89 -3.88 0.77
N ASP A 202 -6.23 -2.66 0.33
CA ASP A 202 -7.25 -1.82 0.95
C ASP A 202 -8.58 -1.82 0.17
N VAL A 203 -8.77 -2.79 -0.72
CA VAL A 203 -9.99 -2.99 -1.50
C VAL A 203 -10.54 -4.40 -1.26
N GLU A 204 -11.86 -4.54 -1.27
CA GLU A 204 -12.55 -5.82 -1.10
C GLU A 204 -12.93 -6.48 -2.44
N ASN A 205 -12.68 -5.80 -3.56
CA ASN A 205 -13.02 -6.29 -4.90
C ASN A 205 -12.47 -7.70 -5.17
N VAL A 206 -13.34 -8.55 -5.68
CA VAL A 206 -13.03 -9.94 -6.05
C VAL A 206 -12.40 -10.01 -7.44
N LEU A 207 -12.02 -11.19 -7.91
CA LEU A 207 -11.31 -11.31 -9.19
C LEU A 207 -12.21 -10.96 -10.39
N CYS A 208 -13.43 -11.50 -10.45
CA CYS A 208 -14.33 -11.42 -11.61
C CYS A 208 -15.75 -10.94 -11.23
N GLY A 209 -16.57 -10.59 -12.23
CA GLY A 209 -17.96 -10.17 -12.07
C GLY A 209 -18.12 -8.66 -11.85
N ASP A 210 -19.31 -8.23 -11.41
CA ASP A 210 -19.66 -6.80 -11.30
C ASP A 210 -18.79 -6.03 -10.29
N GLN A 211 -18.32 -6.73 -9.24
CA GLN A 211 -17.35 -6.20 -8.27
C GLN A 211 -15.92 -6.66 -8.57
N GLY A 212 -15.70 -7.23 -9.75
CA GLY A 212 -14.44 -7.77 -10.24
C GLY A 212 -13.46 -6.67 -10.68
N CYS A 213 -12.18 -7.04 -10.79
CA CYS A 213 -11.13 -6.08 -11.10
C CYS A 213 -11.27 -5.42 -12.48
N SER A 214 -11.72 -6.18 -13.49
CA SER A 214 -11.95 -5.66 -14.84
C SER A 214 -13.08 -4.64 -14.84
N ALA A 215 -14.21 -4.92 -14.17
CA ALA A 215 -15.37 -4.05 -14.14
C ALA A 215 -15.09 -2.73 -13.39
N VAL A 216 -14.47 -2.83 -12.22
CA VAL A 216 -14.30 -1.69 -11.31
C VAL A 216 -13.06 -0.85 -11.66
N PHE A 217 -11.94 -1.50 -12.00
CA PHE A 217 -10.66 -0.81 -12.21
C PHE A 217 -10.17 -0.80 -13.66
N GLY A 218 -10.81 -1.54 -14.57
CA GLY A 218 -10.50 -1.51 -16.00
C GLY A 218 -10.67 -0.14 -16.66
N PRO A 219 -11.77 0.62 -16.41
CA PRO A 219 -12.00 1.90 -17.07
C PRO A 219 -10.87 2.92 -16.91
N GLN A 220 -10.35 3.09 -15.69
CA GLN A 220 -9.23 4.02 -15.42
C GLN A 220 -7.91 3.59 -16.08
N LYS A 221 -7.78 2.32 -16.46
CA LYS A 221 -6.64 1.73 -17.18
C LYS A 221 -6.82 1.77 -18.70
N GLY A 222 -7.92 2.35 -19.20
CA GLY A 222 -8.21 2.48 -20.64
C GLY A 222 -9.06 1.35 -21.24
N ALA A 223 -9.69 0.50 -20.42
CA ALA A 223 -10.60 -0.52 -20.93
C ALA A 223 -11.96 0.06 -21.29
N ASP A 224 -12.44 -0.26 -22.50
CA ASP A 224 -13.84 -0.05 -22.87
C ASP A 224 -14.75 -1.20 -22.39
N GLY A 225 -16.05 -1.07 -22.58
CA GLY A 225 -17.02 -2.07 -22.13
C GLY A 225 -16.85 -3.46 -22.76
N GLU A 226 -16.31 -3.56 -23.98
CA GLU A 226 -16.05 -4.86 -24.60
C GLU A 226 -14.77 -5.49 -24.04
N MET A 227 -13.71 -4.70 -23.87
CA MET A 227 -12.48 -5.14 -23.21
C MET A 227 -12.78 -5.67 -21.80
N ILE A 228 -13.63 -4.98 -21.03
CA ILE A 228 -14.02 -5.41 -19.68
C ILE A 228 -14.67 -6.79 -19.71
N ARG A 229 -15.68 -7.02 -20.57
CA ARG A 229 -16.36 -8.32 -20.72
C ARG A 229 -15.42 -9.44 -21.17
N GLN A 230 -14.44 -9.11 -22.02
CA GLN A 230 -13.46 -10.08 -22.49
C GLN A 230 -12.48 -10.47 -21.38
N MET A 231 -11.88 -9.47 -20.72
CA MET A 231 -10.92 -9.69 -19.63
C MET A 231 -11.55 -10.44 -18.46
N ASP A 232 -12.79 -10.13 -18.08
CA ASP A 232 -13.49 -10.83 -17.01
C ASP A 232 -13.65 -12.33 -17.30
N ARG A 233 -14.08 -12.69 -18.52
CA ARG A 233 -14.17 -14.09 -18.95
C ARG A 233 -12.81 -14.80 -18.99
N TRP A 234 -11.75 -14.11 -19.40
CA TRP A 234 -10.42 -14.70 -19.41
C TRP A 234 -9.86 -14.90 -18.01
N LEU A 235 -10.14 -13.98 -17.07
CA LEU A 235 -9.79 -14.11 -15.66
C LEU A 235 -10.56 -15.25 -14.98
N GLU A 236 -11.83 -15.44 -15.33
CA GLU A 236 -12.63 -16.57 -14.82
C GLU A 236 -12.01 -17.91 -15.23
N ARG A 237 -11.64 -18.05 -16.52
CA ARG A 237 -10.94 -19.25 -17.00
C ARG A 237 -9.55 -19.39 -16.35
N TYR A 238 -8.81 -18.30 -16.21
CA TYR A 238 -7.53 -18.28 -15.52
C TYR A 238 -7.67 -18.80 -14.08
N ALA A 239 -8.65 -18.32 -13.32
CA ALA A 239 -8.92 -18.79 -11.97
C ALA A 239 -9.24 -20.28 -11.93
N ALA A 240 -10.02 -20.79 -12.89
CA ALA A 240 -10.31 -22.22 -13.01
C ALA A 240 -9.05 -23.06 -13.28
N LEU A 241 -8.10 -22.55 -14.08
CA LEU A 241 -6.82 -23.22 -14.33
C LEU A 241 -5.89 -23.16 -13.12
N VAL A 242 -5.84 -22.01 -12.42
CA VAL A 242 -5.10 -21.87 -11.16
C VAL A 242 -5.62 -22.86 -10.14
N LYS A 243 -6.95 -22.99 -9.98
CA LYS A 243 -7.58 -23.92 -9.01
C LYS A 243 -7.25 -25.39 -9.26
N ARG A 244 -6.99 -25.79 -10.51
CA ARG A 244 -6.51 -27.16 -10.82
C ARG A 244 -5.10 -27.43 -10.28
N THR A 245 -4.28 -26.38 -10.19
CA THR A 245 -2.89 -26.45 -9.73
C THR A 245 -2.80 -26.18 -8.22
N PHE A 246 -3.63 -25.25 -7.72
CA PHE A 246 -3.70 -24.77 -6.34
C PHE A 246 -5.15 -24.92 -5.84
N PRO A 247 -5.51 -26.06 -5.22
CA PRO A 247 -6.91 -26.35 -4.84
C PRO A 247 -7.56 -25.32 -3.92
N GLU A 248 -6.77 -24.65 -3.07
CA GLU A 248 -7.20 -23.61 -2.14
C GLU A 248 -7.42 -22.24 -2.79
N ALA A 249 -7.17 -22.11 -4.10
CA ALA A 249 -7.38 -20.85 -4.81
C ALA A 249 -8.86 -20.42 -4.78
N ASP A 250 -9.09 -19.23 -4.22
CA ASP A 250 -10.41 -18.62 -4.15
C ASP A 250 -10.43 -17.29 -4.92
N PRO A 251 -11.07 -17.23 -6.11
CA PRO A 251 -11.22 -15.97 -6.85
C PRO A 251 -12.24 -15.00 -6.22
N SER A 252 -13.03 -15.47 -5.23
CA SER A 252 -14.07 -14.69 -4.54
C SER A 252 -13.63 -14.13 -3.19
N GLN A 253 -12.41 -14.44 -2.73
CA GLN A 253 -11.89 -13.84 -1.50
C GLN A 253 -11.80 -12.31 -1.67
N PRO A 254 -12.07 -11.53 -0.61
CA PRO A 254 -11.87 -10.08 -0.63
C PRO A 254 -10.43 -9.72 -1.02
N GLY A 255 -10.30 -8.78 -1.96
CA GLY A 255 -8.99 -8.31 -2.44
C GLY A 255 -8.36 -9.14 -3.55
N ALA A 256 -8.98 -10.27 -3.97
CA ALA A 256 -8.49 -11.05 -5.11
C ALA A 256 -8.32 -10.22 -6.39
N GLY A 257 -9.19 -9.21 -6.57
CA GLY A 257 -9.15 -8.30 -7.71
C GLY A 257 -8.10 -7.19 -7.62
N ALA A 258 -7.42 -7.03 -6.48
CA ALA A 258 -6.44 -5.97 -6.31
C ALA A 258 -5.35 -6.03 -7.39
N ALA A 259 -4.95 -4.87 -7.88
CA ALA A 259 -3.96 -4.71 -8.94
C ALA A 259 -4.26 -5.51 -10.24
N GLY A 260 -5.54 -5.66 -10.60
CA GLY A 260 -5.93 -6.38 -11.83
C GLY A 260 -5.73 -7.89 -11.73
N GLY A 261 -5.97 -8.44 -10.54
CA GLY A 261 -5.84 -9.87 -10.22
C GLY A 261 -4.45 -10.30 -9.72
N LEU A 262 -3.52 -9.35 -9.52
CA LEU A 262 -2.24 -9.64 -8.88
C LEU A 262 -2.42 -10.13 -7.43
N GLY A 263 -3.41 -9.58 -6.71
CA GLY A 263 -3.78 -10.06 -5.38
C GLY A 263 -4.12 -11.55 -5.36
N PHE A 264 -4.94 -12.00 -6.31
CA PHE A 264 -5.25 -13.43 -6.50
C PHE A 264 -4.01 -14.27 -6.82
N ALA A 265 -3.11 -13.81 -7.68
CA ALA A 265 -1.87 -14.55 -7.97
C ALA A 265 -0.98 -14.70 -6.72
N ILE A 266 -0.81 -13.64 -5.93
CA ILE A 266 -0.02 -13.68 -4.70
C ILE A 266 -0.64 -14.66 -3.70
N SER A 267 -1.95 -14.58 -3.46
CA SER A 267 -2.59 -15.47 -2.48
C SER A 267 -2.64 -16.93 -2.96
N ALA A 268 -3.03 -17.16 -4.21
CA ALA A 268 -3.29 -18.51 -4.71
C ALA A 268 -2.01 -19.25 -5.11
N CYS A 269 -1.07 -18.58 -5.77
CA CYS A 269 0.12 -19.21 -6.35
C CYS A 269 1.37 -19.06 -5.47
N LEU A 270 1.45 -17.98 -4.67
CA LEU A 270 2.59 -17.73 -3.76
C LEU A 270 2.23 -17.95 -2.28
N GLY A 271 1.01 -18.38 -1.97
CA GLY A 271 0.54 -18.61 -0.60
C GLY A 271 0.52 -17.34 0.27
N GLY A 272 0.46 -16.17 -0.35
CA GLY A 272 0.50 -14.89 0.33
C GLY A 272 -0.80 -14.53 1.04
N ARG A 273 -0.71 -13.58 1.97
CA ARG A 273 -1.87 -13.03 2.69
C ARG A 273 -2.18 -11.63 2.19
N LEU A 274 -3.46 -11.38 1.92
CA LEU A 274 -3.97 -10.03 1.65
C LEU A 274 -4.36 -9.42 2.99
N GLU A 275 -3.75 -8.30 3.34
CA GLU A 275 -3.96 -7.64 4.64
C GLU A 275 -4.08 -6.13 4.43
N PRO A 276 -4.81 -5.41 5.30
CA PRO A 276 -4.84 -3.94 5.25
C PRO A 276 -3.42 -3.38 5.34
N GLY A 277 -3.05 -2.47 4.44
CA GLY A 277 -1.65 -2.06 4.37
C GLY A 277 -1.20 -1.25 5.58
N VAL A 278 -2.10 -0.47 6.20
CA VAL A 278 -1.85 0.18 7.49
C VAL A 278 -1.45 -0.83 8.57
N LYS A 279 -2.10 -2.01 8.63
CA LYS A 279 -1.76 -3.04 9.62
C LYS A 279 -0.33 -3.53 9.42
N ILE A 280 0.05 -3.79 8.16
CA ILE A 280 1.42 -4.17 7.81
C ILE A 280 2.40 -3.09 8.28
N VAL A 281 2.16 -1.82 7.91
CA VAL A 281 3.05 -0.71 8.26
C VAL A 281 3.20 -0.54 9.78
N LEU A 282 2.12 -0.62 10.55
CA LEU A 282 2.16 -0.50 12.01
C LEU A 282 2.97 -1.62 12.68
N GLU A 283 2.81 -2.86 12.22
CA GLU A 283 3.60 -4.00 12.72
C GLU A 283 5.08 -3.91 12.31
N GLU A 284 5.35 -3.41 11.10
CA GLU A 284 6.70 -3.31 10.56
C GLU A 284 7.46 -2.07 11.08
N THR A 285 6.75 -1.08 11.61
CA THR A 285 7.38 0.06 12.30
C THR A 285 7.56 -0.19 13.80
N GLY A 286 6.97 -1.25 14.36
CA GLY A 286 6.94 -1.45 15.81
C GLY A 286 6.08 -0.40 16.52
N MET A 287 5.11 0.18 15.81
CA MET A 287 4.31 1.32 16.30
C MET A 287 3.65 1.05 17.65
N GLU A 288 3.26 -0.20 17.90
CA GLU A 288 2.59 -0.61 19.13
C GLU A 288 3.40 -0.29 20.41
N GLU A 289 4.74 -0.42 20.36
CA GLU A 289 5.61 -0.11 21.51
C GLU A 289 5.60 1.38 21.82
N TYR A 290 5.71 2.22 20.79
CA TYR A 290 5.63 3.68 20.93
C TYR A 290 4.26 4.13 21.47
N LEU A 291 3.18 3.54 20.97
CA LEU A 291 1.82 3.88 21.39
C LEU A 291 1.55 3.49 22.83
N ARG A 292 2.12 2.39 23.33
CA ARG A 292 1.95 1.96 24.73
C ARG A 292 2.43 3.03 25.72
N GLU A 293 3.53 3.69 25.40
CA GLU A 293 4.16 4.71 26.25
C GLU A 293 3.63 6.13 26.00
N ALA A 294 2.89 6.35 24.91
CA ALA A 294 2.37 7.68 24.55
C ALA A 294 1.38 8.23 25.59
N ASP A 295 1.39 9.54 25.81
CA ASP A 295 0.37 10.31 26.52
C ASP A 295 -0.73 10.81 25.58
N LEU A 296 -0.36 11.12 24.33
CA LEU A 296 -1.21 11.66 23.28
C LEU A 296 -0.66 11.22 21.92
N VAL A 297 -1.55 10.98 20.96
CA VAL A 297 -1.20 10.57 19.60
C VAL A 297 -1.75 11.59 18.61
N PHE A 298 -0.90 12.09 17.71
CA PHE A 298 -1.31 12.86 16.56
C PHE A 298 -1.24 11.99 15.29
N THR A 299 -2.25 12.12 14.44
CA THR A 299 -2.30 11.51 13.12
C THR A 299 -3.00 12.42 12.12
N GLY A 300 -3.22 11.96 10.90
CA GLY A 300 -3.95 12.69 9.89
C GLY A 300 -3.47 12.39 8.48
N GLU A 301 -4.16 12.97 7.51
CA GLU A 301 -3.91 12.80 6.08
C GLU A 301 -4.41 14.04 5.31
N GLY A 302 -4.11 14.11 4.01
CA GLY A 302 -4.51 15.26 3.18
C GLY A 302 -6.03 15.50 3.13
N ARG A 303 -6.83 14.43 3.09
CA ARG A 303 -8.30 14.51 3.08
C ARG A 303 -8.89 13.41 3.95
N MET A 304 -9.64 13.80 4.96
CA MET A 304 -10.45 12.86 5.73
C MET A 304 -11.81 12.72 5.07
N ASP A 305 -12.06 11.55 4.49
CA ASP A 305 -13.29 11.18 3.78
C ASP A 305 -13.92 9.93 4.39
N SER A 306 -15.13 9.58 3.97
CA SER A 306 -15.83 8.39 4.47
C SER A 306 -15.01 7.09 4.39
N GLN A 307 -14.04 6.99 3.48
CA GLN A 307 -13.15 5.83 3.40
C GLN A 307 -12.07 5.85 4.49
N THR A 308 -11.65 7.01 4.99
CA THR A 308 -10.75 7.11 6.14
C THR A 308 -11.33 6.37 7.34
N ALA A 309 -12.62 6.57 7.63
CA ALA A 309 -13.32 5.89 8.71
C ALA A 309 -13.39 4.37 8.50
N LEU A 310 -13.23 3.88 7.26
CA LEU A 310 -13.28 2.47 6.88
C LEU A 310 -11.92 1.76 6.99
N GLY A 311 -10.91 2.36 7.62
CA GLY A 311 -9.67 1.66 7.99
C GLY A 311 -8.41 2.07 7.23
N LYS A 312 -8.37 3.29 6.68
CA LYS A 312 -7.11 3.89 6.17
C LYS A 312 -6.11 4.17 7.32
N ALA A 313 -4.93 4.63 6.96
CA ALA A 313 -3.80 4.92 7.85
C ALA A 313 -4.21 5.57 9.20
N PRO A 314 -4.91 6.72 9.25
CA PRO A 314 -5.28 7.35 10.52
C PRO A 314 -6.20 6.49 11.41
N ALA A 315 -7.19 5.83 10.83
CA ALA A 315 -8.13 4.99 11.57
C ALA A 315 -7.46 3.71 12.11
N GLY A 316 -6.57 3.08 11.32
CA GLY A 316 -5.81 1.92 11.76
C GLY A 316 -4.87 2.24 12.93
N LEU A 317 -4.19 3.40 12.88
CA LEU A 317 -3.38 3.88 14.01
C LEU A 317 -4.25 4.12 15.24
N ALA A 318 -5.41 4.77 15.08
CA ALA A 318 -6.31 5.07 16.16
C ALA A 318 -6.80 3.80 16.86
N ALA A 319 -7.23 2.79 16.08
CA ALA A 319 -7.64 1.49 16.61
C ALA A 319 -6.54 0.81 17.43
N LEU A 320 -5.27 0.88 16.97
CA LEU A 320 -4.14 0.36 17.73
C LEU A 320 -3.90 1.15 19.03
N ALA A 321 -3.96 2.48 18.97
CA ALA A 321 -3.80 3.36 20.12
C ALA A 321 -4.90 3.14 21.19
N LYS A 322 -6.14 2.83 20.77
CA LYS A 322 -7.26 2.54 21.67
C LYS A 322 -7.12 1.26 22.47
N LYS A 323 -6.38 0.26 21.99
CA LYS A 323 -6.01 -0.91 22.81
C LYS A 323 -5.27 -0.51 24.10
N TYR A 324 -4.57 0.62 24.07
CA TYR A 324 -3.81 1.19 25.19
C TYR A 324 -4.50 2.42 25.81
N LYS A 325 -5.77 2.67 25.45
CA LYS A 325 -6.58 3.79 25.93
C LYS A 325 -5.93 5.16 25.70
N LYS A 326 -5.20 5.32 24.60
CA LYS A 326 -4.53 6.58 24.28
C LYS A 326 -5.50 7.53 23.55
N PRO A 327 -5.46 8.83 23.87
CA PRO A 327 -6.18 9.84 23.11
C PRO A 327 -5.49 10.05 21.75
N VAL A 328 -6.29 10.21 20.70
CA VAL A 328 -5.88 10.32 19.30
C VAL A 328 -6.53 11.54 18.68
N VAL A 329 -5.72 12.46 18.16
CA VAL A 329 -6.17 13.65 17.44
C VAL A 329 -5.71 13.55 15.99
N ALA A 330 -6.64 13.70 15.05
CA ALA A 330 -6.33 13.79 13.63
C ALA A 330 -6.31 15.24 13.13
N LEU A 331 -5.30 15.58 12.33
CA LEU A 331 -5.16 16.85 11.64
C LEU A 331 -5.24 16.60 10.13
N ALA A 332 -6.26 17.11 9.48
CA ALA A 332 -6.52 16.84 8.06
C ALA A 332 -6.42 18.09 7.19
N GLY A 333 -5.91 17.96 5.96
CA GLY A 333 -5.91 19.04 4.97
C GLY A 333 -7.33 19.58 4.70
N SER A 334 -8.28 18.65 4.56
CA SER A 334 -9.71 18.92 4.54
C SER A 334 -10.47 17.78 5.22
N VAL A 335 -11.65 18.07 5.74
CA VAL A 335 -12.55 17.11 6.39
C VAL A 335 -13.89 17.18 5.67
N GLU A 336 -14.39 16.05 5.17
CA GLU A 336 -15.76 15.97 4.61
C GLU A 336 -16.82 16.08 5.71
N ASP A 337 -18.07 16.30 5.32
CA ASP A 337 -19.20 16.14 6.24
C ASP A 337 -19.13 14.72 6.80
N GLY A 338 -18.83 14.64 8.10
CA GLY A 338 -18.50 13.38 8.75
C GLY A 338 -19.64 12.38 8.74
N PRO A 339 -19.36 11.12 9.11
CA PRO A 339 -20.41 10.12 9.26
C PRO A 339 -21.49 10.61 10.23
N ALA A 340 -22.71 10.10 10.08
CA ALA A 340 -23.89 10.60 10.80
C ALA A 340 -23.77 10.55 12.34
N ASP A 341 -22.87 9.72 12.86
CA ASP A 341 -22.55 9.60 14.29
C ASP A 341 -21.45 10.57 14.77
N GLY A 342 -20.86 11.34 13.85
CA GLY A 342 -19.78 12.30 14.07
C GLY A 342 -18.42 11.67 14.38
N ARG A 343 -18.27 10.34 14.24
CA ARG A 343 -17.05 9.62 14.67
C ARG A 343 -16.25 9.11 13.49
N TRP A 344 -14.97 9.48 13.44
CA TRP A 344 -14.03 8.97 12.44
C TRP A 344 -13.35 7.68 12.92
N GLY A 345 -14.15 6.64 13.13
CA GLY A 345 -13.71 5.40 13.77
C GLY A 345 -13.28 5.63 15.22
N ASP A 346 -12.07 5.20 15.57
CA ASP A 346 -11.49 5.27 16.93
C ASP A 346 -10.78 6.60 17.24
N ILE A 347 -10.92 7.61 16.38
CA ILE A 347 -10.28 8.93 16.53
C ILE A 347 -11.13 9.81 17.44
N ASP A 348 -10.53 10.45 18.46
CA ASP A 348 -11.28 11.24 19.46
C ASP A 348 -11.65 12.63 18.96
N ALA A 349 -10.78 13.25 18.16
CA ALA A 349 -11.01 14.58 17.62
C ALA A 349 -10.35 14.75 16.25
N VAL A 350 -11.03 15.44 15.35
CA VAL A 350 -10.56 15.72 13.99
C VAL A 350 -10.60 17.22 13.74
N PHE A 351 -9.50 17.77 13.24
CA PHE A 351 -9.38 19.20 12.94
C PHE A 351 -8.94 19.42 11.49
N PRO A 352 -9.68 20.20 10.68
CA PRO A 352 -9.14 20.72 9.44
C PRO A 352 -8.03 21.73 9.74
N VAL A 353 -6.94 21.71 8.96
CA VAL A 353 -5.78 22.60 9.19
C VAL A 353 -5.91 23.96 8.51
N LEU A 354 -6.93 24.15 7.66
CA LEU A 354 -7.15 25.41 6.96
C LEU A 354 -7.58 26.51 7.94
N ARG A 355 -6.81 27.59 8.01
CA ARG A 355 -7.04 28.70 8.97
C ARG A 355 -7.85 29.87 8.41
N ARG A 356 -7.88 30.00 7.08
CA ARG A 356 -8.56 31.07 6.35
C ARG A 356 -9.03 30.54 5.01
N ILE A 357 -9.95 31.27 4.39
CA ILE A 357 -10.34 31.04 3.01
C ILE A 357 -9.09 31.21 2.13
N GLN A 358 -8.82 30.23 1.30
CA GLN A 358 -7.70 30.18 0.37
C GLN A 358 -8.07 29.27 -0.81
N THR A 359 -7.39 29.43 -1.93
CA THR A 359 -7.55 28.54 -3.09
C THR A 359 -6.95 27.16 -2.79
N LEU A 360 -7.35 26.14 -3.56
CA LEU A 360 -6.78 24.79 -3.42
C LEU A 360 -5.28 24.79 -3.70
N GLU A 361 -4.84 25.53 -4.72
CA GLU A 361 -3.43 25.66 -5.08
C GLU A 361 -2.60 26.25 -3.92
N GLU A 362 -3.08 27.32 -3.31
CA GLU A 362 -2.43 27.91 -2.12
C GLU A 362 -2.41 26.93 -0.94
N ALA A 363 -3.52 26.23 -0.67
CA ALA A 363 -3.60 25.24 0.41
C ALA A 363 -2.62 24.07 0.22
N MET A 364 -2.46 23.61 -1.03
CA MET A 364 -1.55 22.52 -1.40
C MET A 364 -0.09 22.97 -1.46
N GLY A 365 0.19 24.27 -1.52
CA GLY A 365 1.55 24.80 -1.48
C GLY A 365 2.29 24.32 -0.22
N LYS A 366 3.40 23.60 -0.40
CA LYS A 366 4.16 22.94 0.68
C LYS A 366 4.38 23.81 1.92
N GLY A 367 4.92 25.02 1.77
CA GLY A 367 5.16 25.92 2.90
C GLY A 367 3.88 26.41 3.58
N GLN A 368 2.76 26.50 2.86
CA GLN A 368 1.46 26.88 3.42
C GLN A 368 0.81 25.69 4.16
N ALA A 369 0.91 24.48 3.62
CA ALA A 369 0.47 23.25 4.28
C ALA A 369 1.24 22.97 5.58
N GLU A 370 2.57 23.06 5.56
CA GLU A 370 3.44 22.93 6.74
C GLU A 370 3.06 23.95 7.83
N ARG A 371 2.90 25.22 7.43
CA ARG A 371 2.49 26.28 8.35
C ARG A 371 1.13 25.99 8.98
N ASN A 372 0.15 25.57 8.18
CA ASN A 372 -1.20 25.26 8.64
C ASN A 372 -1.21 24.10 9.64
N LEU A 373 -0.48 23.02 9.36
CA LEU A 373 -0.29 21.89 10.29
C LEU A 373 0.34 22.35 11.59
N ARG A 374 1.48 23.05 11.50
CA ARG A 374 2.24 23.53 12.66
C ARG A 374 1.41 24.41 13.58
N GLU A 375 0.73 25.41 13.00
CA GLU A 375 -0.08 26.34 13.79
C GLU A 375 -1.34 25.67 14.38
N THR A 376 -1.90 24.66 13.71
CA THR A 376 -3.06 23.90 14.22
C THR A 376 -2.64 22.97 15.36
N ALA A 377 -1.56 22.20 15.17
CA ALA A 377 -0.98 21.34 16.19
C ALA A 377 -0.67 22.10 17.48
N ALA A 378 -0.08 23.30 17.36
CA ALA A 378 0.21 24.17 18.50
C ALA A 378 -1.07 24.56 19.29
N GLN A 379 -2.17 24.87 18.61
CA GLN A 379 -3.42 25.24 19.28
C GLN A 379 -4.09 24.04 19.97
N VAL A 380 -4.15 22.91 19.28
CA VAL A 380 -4.67 21.65 19.86
C VAL A 380 -3.87 21.25 21.09
N TYR A 381 -2.53 21.33 21.01
CA TYR A 381 -1.67 20.95 22.11
C TYR A 381 -1.79 21.90 23.31
N ARG A 382 -1.93 23.23 23.08
CA ARG A 382 -2.26 24.18 24.17
C ARG A 382 -3.55 23.82 24.88
N LEU A 383 -4.61 23.52 24.13
CA LEU A 383 -5.88 23.11 24.70
C LEU A 383 -5.74 21.85 25.54
N TRP A 384 -4.99 20.85 25.06
CA TRP A 384 -4.73 19.62 25.77
C TRP A 384 -3.99 19.84 27.11
N LEU A 385 -2.96 20.70 27.13
CA LEU A 385 -2.24 21.04 28.35
C LEU A 385 -3.17 21.70 29.37
N THR A 386 -3.91 22.74 28.97
CA THR A 386 -4.84 23.45 29.86
C THR A 386 -5.90 22.50 30.45
N ALA A 387 -6.42 21.57 29.65
CA ALA A 387 -7.41 20.60 30.09
C ALA A 387 -6.86 19.53 31.04
N ARG A 388 -5.54 19.23 31.00
CA ARG A 388 -4.90 18.28 31.92
C ARG A 388 -4.48 18.91 33.25
N GLU A 389 -4.21 20.21 33.26
CA GLU A 389 -3.86 20.96 34.47
C GLU A 389 -5.08 21.34 35.32
N SER A 390 -6.28 21.22 34.75
CA SER A 390 -7.58 21.42 35.41
C SER A 390 -8.10 20.10 36.00
#